data_AF-A0A931VRH0-F1
#
_entry.id   AF-A0A931VRH0-F1
#
_cell.length_a   1.000
_cell.length_b   1.000
_cell.length_c   1.000
_cell.angle_alpha   90.00
_cell.angle_beta   90.00
_cell.angle_gamma   90.00
#
_symmetry.space_group_name_H-M   'P 1'
#
loop_
_entity.id
_entity.type
_entity.pdbx_description
1 polymer ?
#
loop_
_entity_poly.entity_id
_entity_poly.type
_entity_poly.pdbx_seq_one_letter_code
_entity_poly.pdbx_strand_id
1 'polypeptide(L)'
;YGFFKEHALKNGDYKDAVKEQPGSASVVQGVTVDRYAFGYSGIGYATPGVRAVPLAEKEGGKCVEANAENAYAGTYPLSRFLYVYVNKAPGKGLDPLTREFARLILSKEGQEVVVKDGYFPITSKIAQEETKKLQ
;
A
#
# COMPACT_ATOMS: atom_id res chain seq x y z
N TYR A 1 -6.63 -0.44 8.17
CA TYR A 1 -6.78 -0.84 9.58
C TYR A 1 -6.00 -2.11 9.93
N GLY A 2 -6.37 -3.30 9.45
CA GLY A 2 -5.75 -4.58 9.89
C GLY A 2 -4.22 -4.61 9.90
N PHE A 3 -3.58 -4.25 8.79
CA PHE A 3 -2.11 -4.18 8.72
C PHE A 3 -1.49 -3.26 9.78
N PHE A 4 -2.03 -2.04 9.95
CA PHE A 4 -1.53 -1.10 10.96
C PHE A 4 -1.78 -1.60 12.38
N LYS A 5 -2.94 -2.22 12.63
CA LYS A 5 -3.27 -2.84 13.92
C LYS A 5 -2.24 -3.91 14.29
N GLU A 6 -1.92 -4.79 13.35
CA GLU A 6 -0.93 -5.85 13.56
C GLU A 6 0.48 -5.27 13.78
N HIS A 7 0.94 -4.37 12.90
CA HIS A 7 2.35 -3.95 12.85
C HIS A 7 2.69 -2.80 13.82
N ALA A 8 1.77 -1.85 14.04
CA ALA A 8 2.00 -0.69 14.88
C ALA A 8 1.34 -0.80 16.25
N LEU A 9 0.15 -1.42 16.33
CA LEU A 9 -0.59 -1.56 17.60
C LEU A 9 -0.37 -2.91 18.30
N LYS A 10 0.38 -3.84 17.69
CA LYS A 10 0.60 -5.20 18.20
C LYS A 10 -0.72 -5.91 18.52
N ASN A 11 -1.69 -5.80 17.61
CA ASN A 11 -3.06 -6.30 17.73
C ASN A 11 -3.94 -5.62 18.81
N GLY A 12 -3.45 -4.58 19.47
CA GLY A 12 -4.24 -3.73 20.36
C GLY A 12 -5.21 -2.81 19.63
N ASP A 13 -6.16 -2.25 20.36
CA ASP A 13 -7.10 -1.27 19.84
C ASP A 13 -6.54 0.15 19.85
N TYR A 14 -7.25 1.05 19.15
CA TYR A 14 -6.96 2.47 19.30
C TYR A 14 -7.28 2.95 20.71
N LYS A 15 -6.64 4.05 21.11
CA LYS A 15 -7.09 4.80 22.28
C LYS A 15 -8.46 5.39 22.00
N ASP A 16 -9.31 5.47 23.02
CA ASP A 16 -10.65 6.07 22.92
C ASP A 16 -10.67 7.53 22.42
N ALA A 17 -9.54 8.23 22.56
CA ALA A 17 -9.37 9.60 22.10
C ALA A 17 -9.03 9.72 20.60
N VAL A 18 -8.81 8.61 19.88
CA VAL A 18 -8.53 8.65 18.44
C VAL A 18 -9.77 9.10 17.68
N LYS A 19 -9.61 10.13 16.84
CA LYS A 19 -10.64 10.57 15.90
C LYS A 19 -10.66 9.64 14.70
N GLU A 20 -11.42 8.55 14.78
CA GLU A 20 -11.54 7.62 13.66
C GLU A 20 -12.10 8.30 12.41
N GLN A 21 -11.54 7.96 11.26
CA GLN A 21 -11.91 8.53 9.97
C GLN A 21 -12.42 7.41 9.05
N PRO A 22 -13.42 7.68 8.20
CA PRO A 22 -14.04 6.67 7.35
C PRO A 22 -13.11 6.13 6.26
N GLY A 23 -11.99 6.81 5.97
CA GLY A 23 -11.00 6.33 5.00
C GLY A 23 -9.73 7.17 4.92
N SER A 24 -8.77 6.68 4.13
CA SER A 24 -7.43 7.26 3.95
C SER A 24 -7.44 8.75 3.55
N ALA A 25 -8.34 9.13 2.63
CA ALA A 25 -8.48 10.52 2.20
C ALA A 25 -8.95 11.44 3.34
N SER A 26 -9.91 10.98 4.15
CA SER A 26 -10.40 11.72 5.31
C SER A 26 -9.33 11.87 6.40
N VAL A 27 -8.46 10.87 6.58
CA VAL A 27 -7.27 11.01 7.45
C VAL A 27 -6.36 12.13 6.97
N VAL A 28 -6.00 12.14 5.67
CA VAL A 28 -5.14 13.17 5.09
C VAL A 28 -5.76 14.56 5.20
N GLN A 29 -7.05 14.69 4.93
CA GLN A 29 -7.78 15.95 5.10
C GLN A 29 -7.77 16.42 6.56
N GLY A 30 -8.03 15.52 7.51
CA GLY A 30 -8.00 15.83 8.95
C GLY A 30 -6.62 16.31 9.41
N VAL A 31 -5.55 15.64 8.98
CA VAL A 31 -4.17 16.05 9.30
C VAL A 31 -3.80 17.39 8.67
N THR A 32 -4.30 17.69 7.47
CA THR A 32 -4.01 18.95 6.77
C THR A 32 -4.53 20.18 7.53
N VAL A 33 -5.65 20.05 8.26
CA VAL A 33 -6.30 21.19 8.95
C VAL A 33 -6.01 21.27 10.44
N ASP A 34 -5.35 20.27 11.02
CA ASP A 34 -4.99 20.22 12.44
C ASP A 34 -3.48 20.08 12.60
N ARG A 35 -2.83 21.17 13.03
CA ARG A 35 -1.36 21.28 13.15
C ARG A 35 -0.73 20.22 14.05
N TYR A 36 -1.48 19.69 15.01
CA TYR A 36 -0.98 18.70 15.97
C TYR A 36 -1.45 17.28 15.66
N ALA A 37 -2.22 17.08 14.59
CA ALA A 37 -2.69 15.78 14.20
C ALA A 37 -1.58 14.96 13.50
N PHE A 38 -1.65 13.65 13.72
CA PHE A 38 -0.97 12.66 12.92
C PHE A 38 -1.93 11.51 12.63
N GLY A 39 -1.66 10.77 11.57
CA GLY A 39 -2.47 9.62 11.18
C GLY A 39 -1.68 8.71 10.25
N TYR A 40 -2.27 7.58 9.90
CA TYR A 40 -1.69 6.65 8.93
C TYR A 40 -2.59 6.59 7.70
N SER A 41 -1.97 6.60 6.52
CA SER A 41 -2.65 6.55 5.23
C SER A 41 -1.77 5.83 4.21
N GLY A 42 -2.36 5.41 3.09
CA GLY A 42 -1.60 4.87 1.97
C GLY A 42 -0.80 5.97 1.26
N ILE A 43 0.41 5.65 0.78
CA ILE A 43 1.31 6.63 0.15
C ILE A 43 0.68 7.32 -1.08
N GLY A 44 -0.21 6.64 -1.79
CA GLY A 44 -0.96 7.22 -2.92
C GLY A 44 -1.91 8.35 -2.54
N TYR A 45 -2.23 8.55 -1.25
CA TYR A 45 -3.02 9.68 -0.78
C TYR A 45 -2.16 10.88 -0.35
N ALA A 46 -0.84 10.84 -0.55
CA ALA A 46 0.04 11.95 -0.22
C ALA A 46 -0.34 13.20 -1.03
N THR A 47 -0.43 14.34 -0.35
CA THR A 47 -0.64 15.65 -0.94
C THR A 47 0.40 16.62 -0.38
N PRO A 48 0.62 17.80 -1.00
CA PRO A 48 1.52 18.81 -0.43
C PRO A 48 1.12 19.29 0.99
N GLY A 49 -0.12 19.06 1.41
CA GLY A 49 -0.63 19.45 2.73
C GLY A 49 -0.19 18.52 3.87
N VAL A 50 0.40 17.37 3.56
CA VAL A 50 0.89 16.40 4.55
C VAL A 50 2.30 15.92 4.22
N ARG A 51 3.00 15.42 5.23
CA ARG A 51 4.33 14.83 5.06
C ARG A 51 4.34 13.40 5.60
N ALA A 52 4.81 12.46 4.80
CA ALA A 52 5.13 11.12 5.28
C ALA A 52 6.37 11.20 6.20
N VAL A 53 6.26 10.63 7.39
CA VAL A 53 7.34 10.65 8.38
C VAL A 53 8.27 9.46 8.20
N PRO A 54 9.60 9.64 8.32
CA PRO A 54 10.54 8.53 8.35
C PRO A 54 10.33 7.65 9.57
N LEU A 55 10.47 6.34 9.41
CA LEU A 55 10.24 5.38 10.49
C LEU A 55 11.48 4.50 10.73
N ALA A 56 11.74 4.20 11.99
CA ALA A 56 12.69 3.17 12.40
C ALA A 56 11.91 1.96 12.93
N GLU A 57 12.36 0.76 12.63
CA GLU A 57 11.73 -0.48 13.12
C GLU A 57 11.91 -0.67 14.64
N LYS A 58 13.02 -0.15 15.18
CA LYS A 58 13.39 -0.27 16.59
C LYS A 58 13.77 1.10 17.14
N GLU A 59 13.58 1.25 18.44
CA GLU A 59 14.02 2.44 19.18
C GLU A 59 15.53 2.65 19.01
N GLY A 60 15.95 3.89 18.76
CA GLY A 60 17.33 4.24 18.45
C GLY A 60 17.83 3.80 17.06
N GLY A 61 17.00 3.16 16.25
CA GLY A 61 17.34 2.74 14.89
C GLY A 61 17.40 3.90 13.89
N LYS A 62 17.96 3.63 12.71
CA LYS A 62 17.95 4.59 11.60
C LYS A 62 16.53 4.76 11.07
N CYS A 63 16.05 5.99 11.02
CA CYS A 63 14.79 6.30 10.36
C CYS A 63 14.94 6.21 8.84
N VAL A 64 13.99 5.55 8.19
CA VAL A 64 13.97 5.28 6.75
C VAL A 64 12.80 6.03 6.12
N GLU A 65 13.04 6.71 5.01
CA GLU A 65 12.05 7.48 4.26
C GLU A 65 11.02 6.58 3.56
N ALA A 66 9.78 7.04 3.47
CA ALA A 66 8.67 6.36 2.80
C ALA A 66 8.74 6.52 1.26
N ASN A 67 9.76 5.97 0.62
CA ASN A 67 9.97 6.06 -0.83
C ASN A 67 9.98 4.69 -1.51
N ALA A 68 9.94 4.67 -2.84
CA ALA A 68 9.87 3.44 -3.63
C ALA A 68 11.09 2.52 -3.39
N GLU A 69 12.29 3.09 -3.34
CA GLU A 69 13.53 2.36 -3.09
C GLU A 69 13.48 1.58 -1.76
N ASN A 70 13.14 2.27 -0.67
CA ASN A 70 13.05 1.66 0.66
C ASN A 70 11.86 0.69 0.79
N ALA A 71 10.76 0.96 0.08
CA ALA A 71 9.62 0.06 0.03
C ALA A 71 9.99 -1.26 -0.65
N TYR A 72 10.69 -1.21 -1.80
CA TYR A 72 11.13 -2.41 -2.53
C TYR A 72 12.25 -3.16 -1.82
N ALA A 73 13.14 -2.45 -1.12
CA ALA A 73 14.18 -3.06 -0.30
C ALA A 73 13.63 -3.70 0.99
N GLY A 74 12.37 -3.43 1.35
CA GLY A 74 11.76 -3.90 2.60
C GLY A 74 12.31 -3.20 3.84
N THR A 75 13.01 -2.07 3.68
CA THR A 75 13.63 -1.33 4.79
C THR A 75 12.69 -0.32 5.43
N TYR A 76 11.64 0.12 4.72
CA TYR A 76 10.58 0.94 5.30
C TYR A 76 9.59 0.04 6.07
N PRO A 77 9.42 0.20 7.40
CA PRO A 77 8.71 -0.79 8.24
C PRO A 77 7.22 -1.01 7.93
N LEU A 78 6.57 -0.07 7.23
CA LEU A 78 5.14 -0.13 6.92
C LEU A 78 4.86 -0.29 5.41
N SER A 79 5.79 -0.88 4.65
CA SER A 79 5.56 -1.24 3.25
C SER A 79 4.85 -2.60 3.13
N ARG A 80 3.98 -2.75 2.13
CA ARG A 80 3.30 -4.03 1.81
C ARG A 80 2.82 -4.05 0.37
N PHE A 81 2.61 -5.26 -0.15
CA PHE A 81 1.89 -5.44 -1.41
C PHE A 81 0.38 -5.17 -1.24
N LEU A 82 -0.22 -4.64 -2.30
CA LEU A 82 -1.66 -4.66 -2.50
C LEU A 82 -2.00 -5.86 -3.37
N TYR A 83 -2.64 -6.85 -2.76
CA TYR A 83 -2.99 -8.10 -3.44
C TYR A 83 -4.36 -7.99 -4.11
N VAL A 84 -4.44 -8.46 -5.35
CA VAL A 84 -5.70 -8.73 -6.05
C VAL A 84 -5.97 -10.21 -5.95
N TYR A 85 -7.12 -10.57 -5.38
CA TYR A 85 -7.55 -11.96 -5.26
C TYR A 85 -8.59 -12.28 -6.32
N VAL A 86 -8.38 -13.39 -7.01
CA VAL A 86 -9.33 -13.91 -7.99
C VAL A 86 -9.84 -15.26 -7.50
N ASN A 87 -11.16 -15.39 -7.37
CA ASN A 87 -11.79 -16.65 -7.00
C ASN A 87 -11.80 -17.60 -8.20
N LYS A 88 -10.74 -18.41 -8.33
CA LYS A 88 -10.62 -19.43 -9.38
C LYS A 88 -11.11 -20.78 -8.89
N ALA A 89 -12.04 -21.39 -9.63
CA ALA A 89 -12.46 -22.75 -9.34
C ALA A 89 -11.28 -23.75 -9.52
N PRO A 90 -11.09 -24.70 -8.59
CA PRO A 90 -10.05 -25.72 -8.70
C PRO A 90 -10.13 -26.49 -10.03
N GLY A 91 -8.99 -26.75 -10.65
CA GLY A 91 -8.90 -27.49 -11.92
C GLY A 91 -9.43 -26.74 -13.15
N LYS A 92 -9.96 -25.52 -13.01
CA LYS A 92 -10.39 -24.68 -14.13
C LYS A 92 -9.39 -23.55 -14.39
N GLY A 93 -9.30 -23.15 -15.65
CA GLY A 93 -8.64 -21.89 -16.03
C GLY A 93 -9.42 -20.69 -15.50
N LEU A 94 -8.77 -19.52 -15.49
CA LEU A 94 -9.48 -18.26 -15.31
C LEU A 94 -10.45 -18.04 -16.48
N ASP A 95 -11.59 -17.40 -16.21
CA ASP A 95 -12.42 -16.93 -17.31
C ASP A 95 -11.61 -15.93 -18.18
N PRO A 96 -11.88 -15.87 -19.50
CA PRO A 96 -11.05 -15.09 -20.41
C PRO A 96 -10.96 -13.61 -20.04
N LEU A 97 -12.05 -13.00 -19.55
CA LEU A 97 -12.09 -11.57 -19.27
C LEU A 97 -11.26 -11.24 -18.02
N THR A 98 -11.39 -12.04 -16.96
CA THR A 98 -10.58 -11.88 -15.75
C THR A 98 -9.10 -12.12 -16.04
N ARG A 99 -8.76 -13.10 -16.90
CA ARG A 99 -7.38 -13.34 -17.32
C ARG A 99 -6.81 -12.13 -18.07
N GLU A 100 -7.55 -11.55 -19.02
CA GLU A 100 -7.08 -10.38 -19.75
C GLU A 100 -7.00 -9.14 -18.86
N PHE A 101 -7.92 -8.97 -17.91
CA PHE A 101 -7.84 -7.90 -16.93
C PHE A 101 -6.62 -8.05 -16.01
N ALA A 102 -6.32 -9.26 -15.52
CA ALA A 102 -5.11 -9.53 -14.77
C ALA A 102 -3.84 -9.28 -15.60
N ARG A 103 -3.87 -9.65 -16.90
CA ARG A 103 -2.77 -9.36 -17.84
C ARG A 103 -2.58 -7.85 -18.02
N LEU A 104 -3.66 -7.06 -18.11
CA LEU A 104 -3.60 -5.60 -18.16
C LEU A 104 -2.98 -5.03 -16.89
N ILE A 105 -3.44 -5.46 -15.70
CA ILE A 105 -2.88 -5.03 -14.41
C ILE A 105 -1.36 -5.26 -14.35
N LEU A 106 -0.89 -6.43 -14.79
CA LEU A 106 0.54 -6.80 -14.78
C LEU A 106 1.35 -6.19 -15.94
N SER A 107 0.69 -5.61 -16.94
CA SER A 107 1.35 -5.00 -18.09
C SER A 107 2.01 -3.67 -17.74
N LYS A 108 2.89 -3.19 -18.64
CA LYS A 108 3.48 -1.85 -18.53
C LYS A 108 2.41 -0.76 -18.44
N GLU A 109 1.36 -0.84 -19.27
CA GLU A 109 0.25 0.12 -19.28
C GLU A 109 -0.48 0.16 -17.93
N GLY A 110 -0.81 -1.02 -17.37
CA GLY A 110 -1.43 -1.10 -16.05
C GLY A 110 -0.55 -0.52 -14.95
N GLN A 111 0.75 -0.79 -14.99
CA GLN A 111 1.70 -0.23 -14.02
C GLN A 111 1.93 1.28 -14.18
N GLU A 112 1.82 1.83 -15.39
CA GLU A 112 1.83 3.29 -15.61
C GLU A 112 0.61 3.96 -14.96
N VAL A 113 -0.56 3.31 -14.97
CA VAL A 113 -1.75 3.78 -14.24
C VAL A 113 -1.50 3.77 -12.73
N VAL A 114 -0.86 2.72 -12.19
CA VAL A 114 -0.49 2.63 -10.76
C VAL A 114 0.40 3.81 -10.34
N VAL A 115 1.41 4.15 -11.15
CA VAL A 115 2.27 5.31 -10.91
C VAL A 115 1.48 6.61 -10.94
N LYS A 116 0.58 6.78 -11.93
CA LYS A 116 -0.25 7.98 -12.08
C LYS A 116 -1.17 8.20 -10.87
N ASP A 117 -1.62 7.12 -10.24
CA ASP A 117 -2.45 7.16 -9.02
C ASP A 117 -1.63 7.30 -7.73
N GLY A 118 -0.31 7.50 -7.84
CA GLY A 118 0.59 7.81 -6.72
C GLY A 118 1.14 6.59 -5.97
N TYR A 119 0.96 5.39 -6.50
CA TYR A 119 1.50 4.16 -5.92
C TYR A 119 2.84 3.76 -6.54
N PHE A 120 3.56 2.89 -5.83
CA PHE A 120 4.79 2.29 -6.31
C PHE A 120 4.46 1.07 -7.19
N PRO A 121 4.87 1.05 -8.47
CA PRO A 121 4.58 -0.07 -9.37
C PRO A 121 5.36 -1.32 -8.94
N ILE A 122 4.86 -2.51 -9.30
CA ILE A 122 5.64 -3.73 -9.12
C ILE A 122 6.83 -3.76 -10.08
N THR A 123 7.88 -4.48 -9.69
CA THR A 123 9.05 -4.67 -10.56
C THR A 123 8.70 -5.56 -11.75
N SER A 124 9.47 -5.43 -12.84
CA SER A 124 9.33 -6.29 -14.02
C SER A 124 9.46 -7.78 -13.69
N LYS A 125 10.32 -8.12 -12.72
CA LYS A 125 10.50 -9.49 -12.23
C LYS A 125 9.20 -10.03 -11.61
N ILE A 126 8.58 -9.28 -10.70
CA ILE A 126 7.31 -9.67 -10.07
C ILE A 126 6.21 -9.77 -11.13
N ALA A 127 6.13 -8.80 -12.04
CA ALA A 127 5.13 -8.82 -13.11
C ALA A 127 5.24 -10.08 -13.99
N GLN A 128 6.45 -10.50 -14.34
CA GLN A 128 6.69 -11.73 -15.10
C GLN A 128 6.33 -12.99 -14.29
N GLU A 129 6.69 -13.03 -13.00
CA GLU A 129 6.36 -14.15 -12.11
C GLU A 129 4.84 -14.32 -11.96
N GLU A 130 4.11 -13.22 -11.73
CA GLU A 130 2.65 -13.25 -11.62
C GLU A 130 1.97 -13.56 -12.96
N THR A 131 2.52 -13.08 -14.09
CA THR A 131 1.96 -13.35 -15.42
C THR A 131 2.00 -14.85 -15.75
N LYS A 132 3.03 -15.58 -15.30
CA LYS A 132 3.13 -17.03 -15.48
C LYS A 132 2.00 -17.78 -14.76
N LYS A 133 1.42 -17.24 -13.69
CA LYS A 133 0.30 -17.85 -12.95
C LYS A 133 -1.04 -17.71 -13.68
N LEU A 134 -1.10 -16.87 -14.71
CA LEU A 134 -2.31 -16.66 -15.54
C LEU A 134 -2.43 -17.67 -16.69
N GLN A 135 -1.36 -18.43 -16.95
CA GLN A 135 -1.30 -19.51 -17.95
C GLN A 135 -1.88 -20.80 -17.37
#